data_AF-A0A315D670-F1
#
_entry.id   AF-A0A315D670-F1
#
_cell.length_a   1.000
_cell.length_b   1.000
_cell.length_c   1.000
_cell.angle_alpha   90.00
_cell.angle_beta   90.00
_cell.angle_gamma   90.00
#
_symmetry.space_group_name_H-M   'P 1'
#
loop_
_entity.id
_entity.type
_entity.pdbx_description
1 polymer ?
#
loop_
_entity_poly.entity_id
_entity_poly.type
_entity_poly.pdbx_seq_one_letter_code
_entity_poly.pdbx_strand_id
1 'polypeptide(L)'
;MSWGSIYQRSINNEERPMSDFLGPYGQATVILMKAHFESELPKLKDLKKILQIPDGRYYKSGGRNYSSLHSLERLLNNLSEIRGEEYDWKRYSSSDYLITVAQVHSNLFMTLKHSAQIVDGFNLTDACMVELEQLMNSYRSICSMKRDVENIWETLEANSEKAINFQISDTTILEPDIAKLKRILQGYGDAEYLKATSELQAWYETYRWKVGTPKSNSSSDEPQDEAESV
;
A
#
# COMPACT_ATOMS: atom_id res chain seq x y z
N MET A 1 21.41 -31.27 31.99
CA MET A 1 22.26 -30.09 32.23
C MET A 1 22.76 -29.58 30.88
N SER A 2 22.65 -28.27 30.69
CA SER A 2 23.25 -27.41 29.65
C SER A 2 22.80 -27.56 28.19
N TRP A 3 21.83 -26.72 27.83
CA TRP A 3 21.75 -26.07 26.52
C TRP A 3 22.84 -25.00 26.39
N GLY A 4 23.35 -24.78 25.17
CA GLY A 4 24.23 -23.67 24.79
C GLY A 4 24.73 -23.89 23.37
N SER A 5 24.04 -23.35 22.35
CA SER A 5 24.38 -22.07 21.67
C SER A 5 25.76 -22.16 21.01
N ILE A 6 25.97 -21.90 19.71
CA ILE A 6 25.62 -20.68 19.00
C ILE A 6 25.54 -21.00 17.49
N TYR A 7 24.38 -20.74 16.88
CA TYR A 7 24.26 -20.45 15.46
C TYR A 7 24.80 -19.03 15.24
N GLN A 8 26.02 -18.88 14.70
CA GLN A 8 26.47 -17.63 14.08
C GLN A 8 26.33 -17.78 12.57
N ARG A 9 25.10 -17.67 12.08
CA ARG A 9 24.86 -17.37 10.67
C ARG A 9 24.97 -15.86 10.52
N SER A 10 26.18 -15.44 10.17
CA SER A 10 26.54 -14.18 9.53
C SER A 10 25.33 -13.44 8.92
N ILE A 11 24.86 -12.42 9.63
CA ILE A 11 24.02 -11.37 9.06
C ILE A 11 24.96 -10.49 8.24
N ASN A 12 25.21 -10.89 7.00
CA ASN A 12 25.59 -9.95 5.95
C ASN A 12 24.27 -9.53 5.30
N ASN A 13 23.54 -8.64 5.98
CA ASN A 13 22.64 -7.74 5.29
C ASN A 13 23.55 -6.78 4.52
N GLU A 14 23.95 -7.17 3.30
CA GLU A 14 24.12 -6.16 2.28
C GLU A 14 22.76 -5.48 2.16
N GLU A 15 22.63 -4.33 2.83
CA GLU A 15 21.63 -3.33 2.48
C GLU A 15 21.79 -3.10 0.98
N ARG A 16 20.96 -3.78 0.18
CA ARG A 16 20.74 -3.32 -1.19
C ARG A 16 20.24 -1.89 -1.00
N PRO A 17 20.98 -0.87 -1.46
CA PRO A 17 20.48 0.49 -1.37
C PRO A 17 19.09 0.47 -2.00
N MET A 18 18.09 0.98 -1.27
CA MET A 18 16.77 1.18 -1.84
C MET A 18 16.98 1.81 -3.20
N SER A 19 16.45 1.13 -4.21
CA SER A 19 16.60 1.49 -5.61
C SER A 19 16.39 2.99 -5.80
N ASP A 20 17.01 3.56 -6.83
CA ASP A 20 16.77 4.91 -7.38
C ASP A 20 15.29 5.16 -7.80
N PHE A 21 14.32 4.45 -7.24
CA PHE A 21 12.89 4.53 -7.50
C PHE A 21 12.40 5.96 -7.45
N LEU A 22 12.75 6.72 -6.39
CA LEU A 22 12.35 8.12 -6.25
C LEU A 22 13.37 9.10 -6.86
N GLY A 23 14.41 8.58 -7.53
CA GLY A 23 15.52 9.36 -8.06
C GLY A 23 16.53 9.79 -6.99
N PRO A 24 17.47 10.68 -7.34
CA PRO A 24 18.68 10.95 -6.54
C PRO A 24 18.42 11.66 -5.21
N TYR A 25 17.22 12.22 -5.01
CA TYR A 25 16.86 12.96 -3.81
C TYR A 25 16.05 12.13 -2.81
N GLY A 26 15.75 10.87 -3.13
CA GLY A 26 14.99 9.97 -2.24
C GLY A 26 13.56 10.43 -1.93
N GLN A 27 13.00 11.32 -2.77
CA GLN A 27 11.63 11.84 -2.64
C GLN A 27 11.08 12.25 -4.00
N ALA A 28 9.81 11.91 -4.25
CA ALA A 28 9.11 12.25 -5.48
C ALA A 28 7.59 12.13 -5.30
N THR A 29 6.83 12.77 -6.19
CA THR A 29 5.43 12.40 -6.38
C THR A 29 5.35 11.32 -7.46
N VAL A 30 4.69 10.21 -7.13
CA VAL A 30 4.49 9.06 -8.00
C VAL A 30 3.00 8.94 -8.29
N ILE A 31 2.63 8.91 -9.57
CA ILE A 31 1.23 8.75 -10.00
C ILE A 31 1.10 7.43 -10.75
N LEU A 32 0.26 6.54 -10.23
CA LEU A 32 -0.05 5.25 -10.82
C LEU A 32 -1.08 5.45 -11.94
N MET A 33 -0.79 4.88 -13.12
CA MET A 33 -1.65 5.02 -14.28
C MET A 33 -1.99 3.66 -14.90
N LYS A 34 -3.17 3.60 -15.50
CA LYS A 34 -3.70 2.45 -16.22
C LYS A 34 -4.09 2.89 -17.63
N ALA A 35 -3.47 2.27 -18.60
CA ALA A 35 -3.75 2.45 -20.01
C ALA A 35 -3.63 1.11 -20.73
N HIS A 36 -4.50 0.86 -21.70
CA HIS A 36 -4.39 -0.31 -22.58
C HIS A 36 -3.34 -0.09 -23.66
N PHE A 37 -3.21 1.16 -24.14
CA PHE A 37 -2.22 1.56 -25.13
C PHE A 37 -1.47 2.80 -24.69
N GLU A 38 -0.20 2.94 -25.09
CA GLU A 38 0.62 4.11 -24.74
C GLU A 38 0.02 5.44 -25.23
N SER A 39 -0.75 5.41 -26.33
CA SER A 39 -1.45 6.57 -26.86
C SER A 39 -2.56 7.10 -25.95
N GLU A 40 -3.01 6.30 -24.98
CA GLU A 40 -4.04 6.68 -24.00
C GLU A 40 -3.45 7.39 -22.78
N LEU A 41 -2.13 7.29 -22.58
CA LEU A 41 -1.48 8.01 -21.49
C LEU A 41 -1.55 9.53 -21.73
N PRO A 42 -1.81 10.32 -20.68
CA PRO A 42 -1.79 11.77 -20.79
C PRO A 42 -0.44 12.26 -21.33
N LYS A 43 -0.47 13.20 -22.29
CA LYS A 43 0.77 13.76 -22.84
C LYS A 43 1.52 14.51 -21.76
N LEU A 44 2.81 14.24 -21.62
CA LEU A 44 3.65 14.88 -20.59
C LEU A 44 3.62 16.42 -20.66
N LYS A 45 3.57 17.01 -21.86
CA LYS A 45 3.45 18.46 -22.05
C LYS A 45 2.19 19.03 -21.38
N ASP A 46 1.06 18.30 -21.47
CA ASP A 46 -0.20 18.71 -20.88
C ASP A 46 -0.15 18.56 -19.36
N LEU A 47 0.42 17.45 -18.88
CA LEU A 47 0.61 17.22 -17.45
C LEU A 47 1.52 18.26 -16.79
N LYS A 48 2.62 18.66 -17.45
CA LYS A 48 3.49 19.74 -16.97
C LYS A 48 2.72 21.04 -16.75
N LYS A 49 1.83 21.38 -17.70
CA LYS A 49 0.98 22.57 -17.60
C LYS A 49 -0.08 22.44 -16.51
N ILE A 50 -0.78 21.30 -16.45
CA ILE A 50 -1.88 21.10 -15.50
C ILE A 50 -1.35 21.02 -14.07
N LEU A 51 -0.30 20.23 -13.83
CA LEU A 51 0.29 20.04 -12.50
C LEU A 51 1.26 21.15 -12.09
N GLN A 52 1.57 22.07 -13.00
CA GLN A 52 2.55 23.16 -12.79
C GLN A 52 3.93 22.62 -12.38
N ILE A 53 4.38 21.55 -13.05
CA ILE A 53 5.66 20.90 -12.76
C ILE A 53 6.70 21.20 -13.86
N PRO A 54 7.97 21.36 -13.50
CA PRO A 54 9.05 21.60 -14.47
C PRO A 54 9.34 20.34 -15.31
N ASP A 55 9.33 19.18 -14.67
CA ASP A 55 9.63 17.91 -15.32
C ASP A 55 8.89 16.72 -14.70
N GLY A 56 8.84 15.63 -15.48
CA GLY A 56 8.31 14.33 -15.07
C GLY A 56 8.66 13.28 -16.10
N ARG A 57 8.67 12.00 -15.70
CA ARG A 57 9.01 10.88 -16.57
C ARG A 57 8.08 9.71 -16.37
N TYR A 58 7.68 9.12 -17.49
CA TYR A 58 6.91 7.88 -17.53
C TYR A 58 7.82 6.67 -17.47
N TYR A 59 7.33 5.65 -16.79
CA TYR A 59 7.97 4.35 -16.68
C TYR A 59 6.90 3.25 -16.71
N LYS A 60 7.29 2.06 -17.15
CA LYS A 60 6.44 0.86 -17.09
C LYS A 60 6.42 0.27 -15.69
N SER A 61 5.25 -0.07 -15.19
CA SER A 61 5.09 -0.65 -13.85
C SER A 61 5.74 -2.04 -13.72
N GLY A 62 5.79 -2.82 -14.80
CA GLY A 62 6.53 -4.09 -14.87
C GLY A 62 8.05 -3.97 -15.01
N GLY A 63 8.61 -2.77 -14.90
CA GLY A 63 10.04 -2.50 -15.12
C GLY A 63 10.90 -2.62 -13.85
N ARG A 64 12.03 -1.91 -13.85
CA ARG A 64 13.06 -1.94 -12.78
C ARG A 64 12.49 -1.73 -11.36
N ASN A 65 11.48 -0.88 -11.21
CA ASN A 65 10.91 -0.51 -9.91
C ASN A 65 9.66 -1.33 -9.54
N TYR A 66 9.41 -2.46 -10.22
CA TYR A 66 8.22 -3.29 -10.02
C TYR A 66 7.92 -3.57 -8.55
N SER A 67 8.92 -3.91 -7.73
CA SER A 67 8.71 -4.22 -6.32
C SER A 67 8.08 -3.05 -5.55
N SER A 68 8.58 -1.82 -5.75
CA SER A 68 8.08 -0.62 -5.07
C SER A 68 6.67 -0.26 -5.54
N LEU A 69 6.41 -0.37 -6.84
CA LEU A 69 5.08 -0.13 -7.42
C LEU A 69 4.08 -1.16 -6.91
N HIS A 70 4.47 -2.44 -6.93
CA HIS A 70 3.63 -3.53 -6.46
C HIS A 70 3.29 -3.39 -4.98
N SER A 71 4.18 -2.85 -4.14
CA SER A 71 3.85 -2.52 -2.75
C SER A 71 2.70 -1.50 -2.63
N LEU A 72 2.68 -0.46 -3.47
CA LEU A 72 1.61 0.54 -3.50
C LEU A 72 0.29 -0.06 -4.02
N GLU A 73 0.34 -0.85 -5.09
CA GLU A 73 -0.85 -1.54 -5.64
C GLU A 73 -1.44 -2.52 -4.60
N ARG A 74 -0.57 -3.25 -3.87
CA ARG A 74 -1.00 -4.16 -2.81
C ARG A 74 -1.60 -3.41 -1.63
N LEU A 75 -1.07 -2.24 -1.26
CA LEU A 75 -1.69 -1.39 -0.26
C LEU A 75 -3.14 -1.07 -0.65
N LEU A 76 -3.37 -0.61 -1.89
CA LEU A 76 -4.71 -0.26 -2.36
C LEU A 76 -5.66 -1.46 -2.35
N ASN A 77 -5.19 -2.64 -2.78
CA ASN A 77 -5.97 -3.87 -2.70
C ASN A 77 -6.32 -4.26 -1.26
N ASN A 78 -5.35 -4.22 -0.34
CA ASN A 78 -5.59 -4.50 1.07
C ASN A 78 -6.63 -3.53 1.67
N LEU A 79 -6.52 -2.24 1.37
CA LEU A 79 -7.48 -1.25 1.85
C LEU A 79 -8.89 -1.47 1.30
N SER A 80 -9.01 -1.91 0.04
CA SER A 80 -10.29 -2.30 -0.57
C SER A 80 -10.90 -3.52 0.13
N GLU A 81 -10.09 -4.53 0.43
CA GLU A 81 -10.53 -5.73 1.18
C GLU A 81 -10.97 -5.36 2.60
N ILE A 82 -10.22 -4.49 3.30
CA ILE A 82 -10.57 -3.99 4.64
C ILE A 82 -11.93 -3.26 4.63
N ARG A 83 -12.26 -2.54 3.55
CA ARG A 83 -13.55 -1.87 3.37
C ARG A 83 -14.70 -2.81 2.97
N GLY A 84 -14.43 -4.10 2.78
CA GLY A 84 -15.41 -5.09 2.36
C GLY A 84 -15.83 -4.96 0.90
N GLU A 85 -14.99 -4.33 0.07
CA GLU A 85 -15.26 -4.24 -1.36
C GLU A 85 -15.00 -5.59 -2.05
N GLU A 86 -15.68 -5.84 -3.19
CA GLU A 86 -15.50 -7.06 -3.96
C GLU A 86 -14.03 -7.24 -4.41
N TYR A 87 -13.52 -8.47 -4.24
CA TYR A 87 -12.16 -8.83 -4.61
C TYR A 87 -11.95 -8.74 -6.13
N ASP A 88 -11.11 -7.80 -6.55
CA ASP A 88 -10.63 -7.69 -7.93
C ASP A 88 -9.12 -7.38 -7.92
N TRP A 89 -8.32 -8.41 -8.20
CA TRP A 89 -6.87 -8.31 -8.24
C TRP A 89 -6.34 -7.36 -9.33
N LYS A 90 -7.16 -6.98 -10.31
CA LYS A 90 -6.80 -6.04 -11.38
C LYS A 90 -7.29 -4.61 -11.11
N ARG A 91 -8.05 -4.37 -10.03
CA ARG A 91 -8.64 -3.05 -9.75
C ARG A 91 -7.57 -1.96 -9.73
N TYR A 92 -6.51 -2.21 -8.96
CA TYR A 92 -5.42 -1.27 -8.74
C TYR A 92 -4.13 -1.60 -9.50
N SER A 93 -4.17 -2.51 -10.46
CA SER A 93 -3.00 -2.76 -11.30
C SER A 93 -2.74 -1.56 -12.21
N SER A 94 -1.50 -1.08 -12.17
CA SER A 94 -1.00 -0.01 -13.03
C SER A 94 -0.22 -0.60 -14.20
N SER A 95 -0.40 -0.01 -15.39
CA SER A 95 0.43 -0.34 -16.56
C SER A 95 1.70 0.51 -16.59
N ASP A 96 1.57 1.76 -16.15
CA ASP A 96 2.58 2.79 -16.20
C ASP A 96 2.51 3.64 -14.93
N TYR A 97 3.58 4.37 -14.65
CA TYR A 97 3.58 5.39 -13.61
C TYR A 97 4.38 6.60 -14.03
N LEU A 98 3.97 7.77 -13.52
CA LEU A 98 4.66 9.03 -13.68
C LEU A 98 5.42 9.36 -12.41
N ILE A 99 6.72 9.62 -12.52
CA ILE A 99 7.52 10.26 -11.46
C ILE A 99 7.65 11.74 -11.79
N THR A 100 7.43 12.60 -10.81
CA THR A 100 7.64 14.05 -10.90
C THR A 100 8.52 14.53 -9.75
N VAL A 101 8.73 15.85 -9.65
CA VAL A 101 9.33 16.46 -8.46
C VAL A 101 8.48 16.18 -7.21
N ALA A 102 9.08 16.24 -6.02
CA ALA A 102 8.37 15.96 -4.78
C ALA A 102 7.27 16.98 -4.47
N GLN A 103 6.28 16.56 -3.68
CA GLN A 103 5.19 17.38 -3.14
C GLN A 103 4.31 18.07 -4.20
N VAL A 104 4.19 17.45 -5.36
CA VAL A 104 3.21 17.86 -6.36
C VAL A 104 1.82 17.52 -5.84
N HIS A 105 0.88 18.44 -6.03
CA HIS A 105 -0.51 18.25 -5.65
C HIS A 105 -1.37 18.03 -6.89
N SER A 106 -2.42 17.23 -6.77
CA SER A 106 -3.42 17.10 -7.82
C SER A 106 -4.25 18.38 -7.89
N ASN A 107 -5.01 18.54 -8.96
CA ASN A 107 -6.05 19.56 -9.05
C ASN A 107 -7.34 18.93 -9.59
N LEU A 108 -8.45 19.64 -9.46
CA LEU A 108 -9.75 19.13 -9.89
C LEU A 108 -9.76 18.78 -11.40
N PHE A 109 -8.99 19.50 -12.21
CA PHE A 109 -8.90 19.26 -13.64
C PHE A 109 -8.24 17.92 -13.97
N MET A 110 -7.20 17.53 -13.23
CA MET A 110 -6.59 16.20 -13.33
C MET A 110 -7.59 15.11 -12.99
N THR A 111 -8.26 15.25 -11.85
CA THR A 111 -9.22 14.26 -11.37
C THR A 111 -10.37 14.08 -12.36
N LEU A 112 -10.84 15.15 -13.00
CA LEU A 112 -11.95 15.07 -13.97
C LEU A 112 -11.52 14.55 -15.34
N LYS A 113 -10.41 15.08 -15.89
CA LYS A 113 -10.01 14.78 -17.26
C LYS A 113 -9.35 13.41 -17.40
N HIS A 114 -8.69 12.94 -16.34
CA HIS A 114 -7.85 11.74 -16.38
C HIS A 114 -8.26 10.67 -15.35
N SER A 115 -9.50 10.73 -14.84
CA SER A 115 -10.04 9.75 -13.87
C SER A 115 -9.95 8.31 -14.37
N ALA A 116 -10.16 8.07 -15.67
CA ALA A 116 -10.09 6.72 -16.24
C ALA A 116 -8.67 6.17 -16.32
N GLN A 117 -7.66 7.05 -16.40
CA GLN A 117 -6.27 6.67 -16.52
C GLN A 117 -5.54 6.65 -15.18
N ILE A 118 -5.98 7.40 -14.17
CA ILE A 118 -5.30 7.49 -12.88
C ILE A 118 -5.85 6.41 -11.95
N VAL A 119 -4.96 5.57 -11.45
CA VAL A 119 -5.29 4.59 -10.41
C VAL A 119 -5.26 5.26 -9.04
N ASP A 120 -4.12 5.86 -8.69
CA ASP A 120 -3.93 6.71 -7.52
C ASP A 120 -2.61 7.49 -7.66
N GLY A 121 -2.26 8.34 -6.70
CA GLY A 121 -0.94 8.95 -6.60
C GLY A 121 -0.45 9.05 -5.16
N PHE A 122 0.84 9.30 -5.00
CA PHE A 122 1.51 9.39 -3.70
C PHE A 122 2.63 10.42 -3.70
N ASN A 123 2.78 11.13 -2.59
CA ASN A 123 3.97 11.92 -2.27
C ASN A 123 4.88 11.04 -1.39
N LEU A 124 5.97 10.55 -1.97
CA LEU A 124 6.79 9.51 -1.35
C LEU A 124 8.18 10.01 -0.95
N THR A 125 8.72 9.35 0.06
CA THR A 125 10.12 9.38 0.46
C THR A 125 10.62 7.94 0.60
N ASP A 126 11.93 7.72 0.55
CA ASP A 126 12.49 6.38 0.76
C ASP A 126 12.10 5.83 2.14
N ALA A 127 12.10 6.69 3.17
CA ALA A 127 11.73 6.33 4.53
C ALA A 127 10.28 5.82 4.63
N CYS A 128 9.31 6.50 3.99
CA CYS A 128 7.92 6.06 4.06
C CYS A 128 7.67 4.76 3.27
N MET A 129 8.50 4.43 2.28
CA MET A 129 8.42 3.15 1.58
C MET A 129 8.92 1.99 2.44
N VAL A 130 9.96 2.19 3.25
CA VAL A 130 10.39 1.21 4.26
C VAL A 130 9.30 1.01 5.30
N GLU A 131 8.73 2.10 5.79
CA GLU A 131 7.61 2.06 6.73
C GLU A 131 6.42 1.27 6.16
N LEU A 132 6.04 1.53 4.90
CA LEU A 132 4.97 0.80 4.23
C LEU A 132 5.25 -0.70 4.20
N GLU A 133 6.47 -1.12 3.87
CA GLU A 133 6.83 -2.53 3.84
C GLU A 133 6.67 -3.18 5.22
N GLN A 134 7.10 -2.50 6.28
CA GLN A 134 6.95 -2.96 7.67
C GLN A 134 5.47 -3.11 8.05
N LEU A 135 4.64 -2.08 7.78
CA LEU A 135 3.21 -2.12 8.06
C LEU A 135 2.49 -3.23 7.28
N MET A 136 2.83 -3.41 6.00
CA MET A 136 2.27 -4.46 5.15
C MET A 136 2.65 -5.86 5.64
N ASN A 137 3.87 -6.03 6.15
CA ASN A 137 4.32 -7.30 6.74
C ASN A 137 3.59 -7.58 8.05
N SER A 138 3.47 -6.60 8.95
CA SER A 138 2.70 -6.72 10.19
C SER A 138 1.25 -7.11 9.94
N TYR A 139 0.56 -6.43 9.01
CA TYR A 139 -0.81 -6.78 8.61
C TYR A 139 -0.92 -8.23 8.11
N ARG A 140 -0.03 -8.66 7.20
CA ARG A 140 -0.03 -10.03 6.68
C ARG A 140 0.21 -11.07 7.77
N SER A 141 1.14 -10.80 8.69
CA SER A 141 1.43 -11.70 9.81
C SER A 141 0.21 -11.88 10.70
N ILE A 142 -0.48 -10.80 11.08
CA ILE A 142 -1.70 -10.89 11.88
C ILE A 142 -2.80 -11.65 11.14
N CYS A 143 -3.03 -11.37 9.85
CA CYS A 143 -4.00 -12.12 9.04
C CYS A 143 -3.67 -13.62 8.97
N SER A 144 -2.38 -13.97 8.83
CA SER A 144 -1.94 -15.37 8.84
C SER A 144 -2.22 -16.03 10.18
N MET A 145 -1.85 -15.38 11.30
CA MET A 145 -2.06 -15.92 12.63
C MET A 145 -3.55 -16.13 12.96
N LYS A 146 -4.42 -15.22 12.51
CA LYS A 146 -5.87 -15.37 12.64
C LYS A 146 -6.38 -16.56 11.84
N ARG A 147 -5.93 -16.69 10.59
CA ARG A 147 -6.28 -17.82 9.73
C ARG A 147 -5.82 -19.16 10.32
N ASP A 148 -4.66 -19.21 10.95
CA ASP A 148 -4.18 -20.43 11.63
C ASP A 148 -5.14 -20.87 12.74
N VAL A 149 -5.68 -19.91 13.51
CA VAL A 149 -6.69 -20.19 14.55
C VAL A 149 -8.05 -20.56 13.94
N GLU A 150 -8.44 -19.98 12.81
CA GLU A 150 -9.68 -20.37 12.11
C GLU A 150 -9.58 -21.81 11.57
N ASN A 151 -8.43 -22.19 11.02
CA ASN A 151 -8.19 -23.51 10.41
C ASN A 151 -7.98 -24.64 11.43
N ILE A 152 -7.59 -24.32 12.68
CA ILE A 152 -7.29 -25.35 13.68
C ILE A 152 -8.52 -26.21 14.00
N TRP A 153 -9.73 -25.67 13.86
CA TRP A 153 -10.97 -26.39 14.15
C TRP A 153 -11.19 -27.55 13.18
N GLU A 154 -11.16 -27.26 11.88
CA GLU A 154 -11.27 -28.27 10.83
C GLU A 154 -10.13 -29.29 10.91
N THR A 155 -8.93 -28.82 11.28
CA THR A 155 -7.76 -29.70 11.46
C THR A 155 -7.95 -30.70 12.60
N LEU A 156 -8.49 -30.25 13.74
CA LEU A 156 -8.75 -31.11 14.89
C LEU A 156 -9.83 -32.15 14.58
N GLU A 157 -10.91 -31.74 13.90
CA GLU A 157 -11.99 -32.63 13.47
C GLU A 157 -11.45 -33.70 12.49
N ALA A 158 -10.73 -33.28 11.45
CA ALA A 158 -10.14 -34.20 10.48
C ALA A 158 -9.11 -35.17 11.08
N ASN A 159 -8.38 -34.74 12.11
CA ASN A 159 -7.42 -35.59 12.80
C ASN A 159 -8.12 -36.63 13.70
N SER A 160 -9.23 -36.27 14.35
CA SER A 160 -10.04 -37.23 15.10
C SER A 160 -10.58 -38.34 14.20
N GLU A 161 -11.12 -37.98 13.03
CA GLU A 161 -11.61 -38.96 12.03
C GLU A 161 -10.50 -39.90 11.55
N LYS A 162 -9.31 -39.36 11.26
CA LYS A 162 -8.14 -40.18 10.89
C LYS A 162 -7.72 -41.09 12.03
N ALA A 163 -7.70 -40.62 13.27
CA ALA A 163 -7.33 -41.41 14.43
C ALA A 163 -8.24 -42.62 14.63
N ILE A 164 -9.55 -42.46 14.42
CA ILE A 164 -10.53 -43.56 14.40
C ILE A 164 -10.16 -44.60 13.33
N ASN A 165 -9.88 -44.15 12.10
CA ASN A 165 -9.53 -45.03 10.99
C ASN A 165 -8.22 -45.80 11.23
N PHE A 166 -7.24 -45.19 11.92
CA PHE A 166 -5.97 -45.81 12.28
C PHE A 166 -6.01 -46.57 13.61
N GLN A 167 -7.18 -46.67 14.26
CA GLN A 167 -7.36 -47.35 15.55
C GLN A 167 -6.43 -46.79 16.65
N ILE A 168 -6.13 -45.49 16.57
CA ILE A 168 -5.38 -44.77 17.60
C ILE A 168 -6.26 -44.64 18.83
N SER A 169 -5.74 -44.95 20.02
CA SER A 169 -6.49 -44.93 21.29
C SER A 169 -6.27 -43.65 22.13
N ASP A 170 -5.52 -42.68 21.62
CA ASP A 170 -5.24 -41.43 22.32
C ASP A 170 -6.49 -40.54 22.36
N THR A 171 -7.08 -40.43 23.55
CA THR A 171 -8.31 -39.66 23.78
C THR A 171 -8.13 -38.16 23.52
N THR A 172 -6.90 -37.65 23.59
CA THR A 172 -6.64 -36.23 23.29
C THR A 172 -6.80 -35.90 21.80
N ILE A 173 -6.64 -36.89 20.92
CA ILE A 173 -6.83 -36.77 19.48
C ILE A 173 -8.26 -37.15 19.08
N LEU A 174 -8.84 -38.16 19.75
CA LEU A 174 -10.20 -38.63 19.46
C LEU A 174 -11.27 -37.64 19.91
N GLU A 175 -11.08 -37.00 21.06
CA GLU A 175 -12.10 -36.15 21.70
C GLU A 175 -11.52 -34.78 22.09
N PRO A 176 -11.03 -33.97 21.12
CA PRO A 176 -10.55 -32.63 21.43
C PRO A 176 -11.71 -31.75 21.91
N ASP A 177 -11.51 -30.99 22.99
CA ASP A 177 -12.50 -30.04 23.52
C ASP A 177 -12.52 -28.75 22.66
N ILE A 178 -13.04 -28.89 21.44
CA ILE A 178 -13.13 -27.80 20.45
C ILE A 178 -13.95 -26.63 20.99
N ALA A 179 -15.03 -26.90 21.75
CA ALA A 179 -15.90 -25.87 22.30
C ALA A 179 -15.15 -24.97 23.30
N LYS A 180 -14.34 -25.56 24.20
CA LYS A 180 -13.50 -24.79 25.12
C LYS A 180 -12.39 -24.04 24.40
N LEU A 181 -11.75 -24.64 23.40
CA LEU A 181 -10.70 -23.96 22.63
C LEU A 181 -11.26 -22.74 21.87
N LYS A 182 -12.43 -22.86 21.24
CA LYS A 182 -13.12 -21.73 20.60
C LYS A 182 -13.42 -20.60 21.59
N ARG A 183 -13.79 -20.94 22.84
CA ARG A 183 -14.02 -19.95 23.90
C ARG A 183 -12.73 -19.26 24.35
N ILE A 184 -11.62 -20.01 24.49
CA ILE A 184 -10.31 -19.46 24.89
C ILE A 184 -9.75 -18.51 23.83
N LEU A 185 -9.92 -18.86 22.55
CA LEU A 185 -9.40 -18.07 21.42
C LEU A 185 -10.42 -17.09 20.83
N GLN A 186 -11.53 -16.86 21.53
CA GLN A 186 -12.53 -15.90 21.07
C GLN A 186 -11.91 -14.50 20.97
N GLY A 187 -11.98 -13.89 19.79
CA GLY A 187 -11.41 -12.58 19.51
C GLY A 187 -9.89 -12.57 19.37
N TYR A 188 -9.26 -13.72 19.20
CA TYR A 188 -7.81 -13.82 18.99
C TYR A 188 -7.36 -12.92 17.82
N GLY A 189 -6.46 -11.99 18.13
CA GLY A 189 -5.89 -11.07 17.15
C GLY A 189 -6.82 -9.96 16.66
N ASP A 190 -8.05 -9.81 17.19
CA ASP A 190 -8.97 -8.75 16.76
C ASP A 190 -8.41 -7.34 16.99
N ALA A 191 -7.84 -7.09 18.18
CA ALA A 191 -7.27 -5.79 18.53
C ALA A 191 -6.05 -5.44 17.66
N GLU A 192 -5.13 -6.39 17.46
CA GLU A 192 -3.94 -6.17 16.61
C GLU A 192 -4.30 -6.08 15.14
N TYR A 193 -5.33 -6.80 14.68
CA TYR A 193 -5.86 -6.64 13.32
C TYR A 193 -6.41 -5.22 13.12
N LEU A 194 -7.24 -4.74 14.06
CA LEU A 194 -7.80 -3.39 14.00
C LEU A 194 -6.70 -2.30 14.02
N LYS A 195 -5.66 -2.52 14.81
CA LYS A 195 -4.48 -1.64 14.84
C LYS A 195 -3.76 -1.64 13.50
N ALA A 196 -3.43 -2.81 12.96
CA ALA A 196 -2.71 -2.93 11.69
C ALA A 196 -3.50 -2.32 10.51
N THR A 197 -4.82 -2.50 10.47
CA THR A 197 -5.66 -1.87 9.42
C THR A 197 -5.71 -0.36 9.58
N SER A 198 -5.78 0.15 10.81
CA SER A 198 -5.76 1.59 11.11
C SER A 198 -4.42 2.23 10.73
N GLU A 199 -3.30 1.56 10.99
CA GLU A 199 -1.96 2.04 10.63
C GLU A 199 -1.76 2.09 9.10
N LEU A 200 -2.21 1.07 8.36
CA LEU A 200 -2.19 1.09 6.89
C LEU A 200 -3.06 2.23 6.31
N GLN A 201 -4.26 2.43 6.87
CA GLN A 201 -5.13 3.52 6.44
C GLN A 201 -4.50 4.89 6.75
N ALA A 202 -3.88 5.05 7.92
CA ALA A 202 -3.20 6.29 8.31
C ALA A 202 -2.01 6.60 7.39
N TRP A 203 -1.22 5.58 7.05
CA TRP A 203 -0.13 5.72 6.08
C TRP A 203 -0.67 6.20 4.73
N TYR A 204 -1.73 5.56 4.23
CA TYR A 204 -2.38 5.94 2.97
C TYR A 204 -2.85 7.40 3.00
N GLU A 205 -3.60 7.82 4.02
CA GLU A 205 -4.10 9.19 4.11
C GLU A 205 -2.99 10.24 4.29
N THR A 206 -1.86 9.84 4.87
CA THR A 206 -0.69 10.71 5.03
C THR A 206 -0.01 10.98 3.69
N TYR A 207 0.25 9.93 2.91
CA TYR A 207 1.09 10.01 1.71
C TYR A 207 0.33 10.04 0.39
N ARG A 208 -0.97 9.75 0.37
CA ARG A 208 -1.78 9.84 -0.87
C ARG A 208 -1.70 11.23 -1.49
N TRP A 209 -1.83 11.26 -2.80
CA TRP A 209 -1.77 12.48 -3.59
C TRP A 209 -3.05 13.29 -3.44
N LYS A 210 -2.96 14.39 -2.69
CA LYS A 210 -4.11 15.24 -2.36
C LYS A 210 -4.34 16.29 -3.43
N VAL A 211 -5.61 16.68 -3.58
CA VAL A 211 -5.98 17.86 -4.35
C VAL A 211 -5.49 19.09 -3.61
N GLY A 212 -4.62 19.88 -4.23
CA GLY A 212 -4.12 21.13 -3.66
C GLY A 212 -5.21 22.18 -3.62
N THR A 213 -5.23 23.01 -2.58
CA THR A 213 -6.00 24.25 -2.60
C THR A 213 -5.36 25.22 -3.60
N PRO A 214 -6.15 26.00 -4.36
CA PRO A 214 -5.59 27.01 -5.25
C PRO A 214 -4.70 27.95 -4.44
N LYS A 215 -3.46 28.17 -4.89
CA LYS A 215 -2.65 29.26 -4.33
C LYS A 215 -3.38 30.56 -4.64
N SER A 216 -3.89 31.24 -3.62
CA SER A 216 -4.35 32.61 -3.77
C SER A 216 -3.13 33.46 -4.09
N ASN A 217 -2.91 33.78 -5.36
CA ASN A 217 -2.02 34.87 -5.72
C ASN A 217 -2.71 36.15 -5.27
N SER A 218 -2.42 36.60 -4.05
CA SER A 218 -2.68 37.98 -3.66
C SER A 218 -1.58 38.84 -4.28
N SER A 219 -1.76 39.21 -5.54
CA SER A 219 -1.15 40.43 -6.07
C SER A 219 -2.30 41.36 -6.46
N SER A 220 -2.79 42.10 -5.48
CA SER A 220 -3.57 43.30 -5.74
C SER A 220 -2.58 44.41 -6.09
N ASP A 221 -2.09 44.42 -7.33
CA ASP A 221 -1.59 45.65 -7.93
C ASP A 221 -2.79 46.33 -8.58
N GLU A 222 -3.43 47.23 -7.82
CA GLU A 222 -4.41 48.18 -8.35
C GLU A 222 -3.67 49.18 -9.25
N PRO A 223 -4.15 49.48 -10.47
CA PRO A 223 -3.68 50.63 -11.22
C PRO A 223 -4.25 51.91 -10.59
N GLN A 224 -3.37 52.77 -10.08
CA GLN A 224 -3.69 54.19 -9.86
C GLN A 224 -3.81 54.87 -11.22
N ASP A 225 -5.03 55.07 -11.70
CA ASP A 225 -5.28 56.06 -12.75
C ASP A 225 -5.38 57.44 -12.09
N GLU A 226 -4.40 58.28 -12.40
CA GLU A 226 -4.35 59.69 -12.08
C GLU A 226 -5.51 60.43 -12.75
N ALA A 227 -6.19 61.25 -11.95
CA ALA A 227 -7.18 62.19 -12.43
C ALA A 227 -6.48 63.35 -13.19
N GLU A 228 -6.66 63.43 -14.50
CA GLU A 228 -6.46 64.68 -15.24
C GLU A 228 -7.79 65.41 -15.39
N SER A 229 -7.92 66.51 -14.64
CA SER A 229 -8.80 67.62 -14.95
C SER A 229 -8.06 68.62 -15.84
N VAL A 230 -8.59 68.95 -17.02
CA VAL A 230 -8.96 70.30 -17.51
C VAL A 230 -9.90 70.13 -18.71
#